data_AF-A0A961DGI8-F1
#
_entry.id   AF-A0A961DGI8-F1
#
_cell.length_a   1.000
_cell.length_b   1.000
_cell.length_c   1.000
_cell.angle_alpha   90.00
_cell.angle_beta   90.00
_cell.angle_gamma   90.00
#
_symmetry.space_group_name_H-M   'P 1'
#
loop_
_entity.id
_entity.type
_entity.pdbx_description
1 polymer ?
#
loop_
_entity_poly.entity_id
_entity_poly.type
_entity_poly.pdbx_seq_one_letter_code
_entity_poly.pdbx_strand_id
1 'polypeptide(L)'
;MTILEPVARIINVGLPLIVEGVPAADVIQLDWRPPAFGEADVARLALILDDDVTADANARAITAVHSVRPQLTRVRPAKEVVPGIADGRTLLHAGPPIEWERMCGPMRGALIGATLFEGWADDPDAALALLESGAITLDPCHHHDAVGPM
;
A
#
# COMPACT_ATOMS: atom_id res chain seq x y z
N MET A 1 12.46 54.90 -11.43
CA MET A 1 11.73 54.05 -12.39
C MET A 1 11.44 52.74 -11.67
N THR A 2 10.23 52.58 -11.17
CA THR A 2 9.81 51.37 -10.44
C THR A 2 9.26 50.40 -11.48
N ILE A 3 9.86 49.21 -11.59
CA ILE A 3 9.56 48.24 -12.66
C ILE A 3 8.30 47.41 -12.34
N LEU A 4 7.82 47.46 -11.09
CA LEU A 4 6.65 46.72 -10.63
C LEU A 4 5.66 47.67 -9.94
N GLU A 5 4.38 47.50 -10.26
CA GLU A 5 3.24 48.21 -9.66
C GLU A 5 3.13 47.93 -8.14
N PRO A 6 2.41 48.77 -7.36
CA PRO A 6 2.50 48.76 -5.90
C PRO A 6 1.95 47.49 -5.22
N VAL A 7 1.31 46.57 -5.93
CA VAL A 7 0.88 45.26 -5.40
C VAL A 7 1.27 44.14 -6.37
N ALA A 8 2.41 43.50 -6.11
CA ALA A 8 2.83 42.31 -6.85
C ALA A 8 2.17 41.06 -6.26
N ARG A 9 1.46 40.27 -7.09
CA ARG A 9 1.04 38.92 -6.71
C ARG A 9 2.19 37.95 -6.94
N ILE A 10 2.54 37.17 -5.93
CA ILE A 10 3.67 36.23 -5.93
C ILE A 10 3.15 34.81 -6.10
N ILE A 11 3.70 34.08 -7.06
CA ILE A 11 3.54 32.62 -7.15
C ILE A 11 4.84 32.01 -6.63
N ASN A 12 4.77 31.36 -5.46
CA ASN A 12 5.93 30.67 -4.88
C ASN A 12 5.96 29.21 -5.35
N VAL A 13 7.10 28.79 -5.88
CA VAL A 13 7.39 27.41 -6.27
C VAL A 13 8.59 26.95 -5.46
N GLY A 14 8.35 26.36 -4.29
CA GLY A 14 9.41 25.97 -3.37
C GLY A 14 8.96 25.97 -1.91
N LEU A 15 9.92 26.07 -0.99
CA LEU A 15 9.63 26.07 0.43
C LEU A 15 8.79 27.31 0.82
N PRO A 16 7.75 27.14 1.66
CA PRO A 16 6.96 28.28 2.16
C PRO A 16 7.79 29.38 2.84
N LEU A 17 8.95 29.00 3.42
CA LEU A 17 9.90 29.91 4.07
C LEU A 17 10.35 31.07 3.16
N ILE A 18 10.41 30.87 1.83
CA ILE A 18 10.85 31.88 0.87
C ILE A 18 9.97 33.13 0.90
N VAL A 19 8.68 32.96 1.23
CA VAL A 19 7.65 34.02 1.19
C VAL A 19 7.07 34.34 2.56
N GLU A 20 7.73 33.92 3.65
CA GLU A 20 7.25 34.13 5.02
C GLU A 20 7.05 35.62 5.37
N GLY A 21 7.81 36.51 4.74
CA GLY A 21 7.70 37.96 4.90
C GLY A 21 6.65 38.66 4.03
N VAL A 22 5.88 37.91 3.22
CA VAL A 22 4.90 38.48 2.28
C VAL A 22 3.48 38.21 2.81
N PRO A 23 2.55 39.18 2.72
CA PRO A 23 1.16 38.93 3.07
C PRO A 23 0.59 37.72 2.32
N ALA A 24 0.00 36.76 3.05
CA ALA A 24 -0.50 35.52 2.46
C ALA A 24 -1.56 35.75 1.37
N ALA A 25 -2.32 36.86 1.43
CA ALA A 25 -3.29 37.24 0.40
C ALA A 25 -2.67 37.52 -0.98
N ASP A 26 -1.38 37.88 -0.98
CA ASP A 26 -0.62 38.21 -2.18
C ASP A 26 0.20 37.01 -2.69
N VAL A 27 0.16 35.87 -1.99
CA VAL A 27 0.94 34.67 -2.29
C VAL A 27 0.03 33.53 -2.73
N ILE A 28 0.34 32.95 -3.89
CA ILE A 28 -0.13 31.62 -4.27
C ILE A 28 1.03 30.64 -4.05
N GLN A 29 0.91 29.78 -3.05
CA GLN A 29 1.83 28.67 -2.84
C GLN A 29 1.49 27.55 -3.83
N LEU A 30 2.36 27.32 -4.80
CA LEU A 30 2.24 26.16 -5.69
C LEU A 30 2.88 24.95 -5.01
N ASP A 31 2.09 23.92 -4.68
CA ASP A 31 2.62 22.61 -4.25
C ASP A 31 3.16 21.84 -5.48
N TRP A 32 4.17 22.43 -6.11
CA TRP A 32 4.88 21.78 -7.19
C TRP A 32 5.90 20.80 -6.61
N ARG A 33 5.96 19.61 -7.20
CA ARG A 33 6.97 18.60 -6.90
C ARG A 33 7.54 18.08 -8.21
N PRO A 34 8.84 17.77 -8.26
CA PRO A 34 9.40 17.14 -9.44
C PRO A 34 8.65 15.81 -9.69
N PRO A 35 8.16 15.58 -10.92
CA PRO A 35 7.48 14.34 -11.24
C PRO A 35 8.42 13.15 -10.97
N ALA A 36 7.84 12.02 -10.58
CA ALA A 36 8.58 10.79 -10.27
C ALA A 36 9.78 11.00 -9.30
N PHE A 37 9.62 11.86 -8.29
CA PHE A 37 10.66 12.16 -7.29
C PHE A 37 11.98 12.69 -7.88
N GLY A 38 11.95 13.26 -9.09
CA GLY A 38 13.14 13.78 -9.78
C GLY A 38 13.76 12.83 -10.80
N GLU A 39 13.22 11.61 -10.96
CA GLU A 39 13.67 10.66 -11.99
C GLU A 39 13.11 11.04 -13.36
N ALA A 40 13.91 11.76 -14.15
CA ALA A 40 13.49 12.35 -15.42
C ALA A 40 12.96 11.30 -16.42
N ASP A 41 13.58 10.12 -16.46
CA ASP A 41 13.14 9.04 -17.36
C ASP A 41 11.78 8.48 -16.95
N VAL A 42 11.55 8.28 -15.65
CA VAL A 42 10.25 7.82 -15.12
C VAL A 42 9.18 8.89 -15.35
N ALA A 43 9.51 10.16 -15.13
CA ALA A 43 8.60 11.27 -15.40
C ALA A 43 8.20 11.32 -16.88
N ARG A 44 9.17 11.13 -17.79
CA ARG A 44 8.91 11.09 -19.23
C ARG A 44 8.03 9.91 -19.63
N LEU A 45 8.28 8.73 -19.05
CA LEU A 45 7.44 7.55 -19.28
C LEU A 45 6.02 7.77 -18.75
N ALA A 46 5.86 8.38 -17.57
CA ALA A 46 4.56 8.70 -17.01
C ALA A 46 3.75 9.66 -17.90
N LEU A 47 4.40 10.64 -18.53
CA LEU A 47 3.75 11.53 -19.50
C LEU A 47 3.28 10.81 -20.76
N ILE A 48 3.97 9.76 -21.20
CA ILE A 48 3.55 8.95 -22.35
C ILE A 48 2.31 8.11 -22.00
N LEU A 49 2.15 7.75 -20.73
CA LEU A 49 0.98 7.04 -20.22
C LEU A 49 -0.22 7.98 -19.96
N ASP A 50 -0.06 9.30 -20.07
CA ASP A 50 -1.17 10.26 -19.91
C ASP A 50 -1.87 10.51 -21.25
N ASP A 51 -2.56 9.48 -21.74
CA ASP A 51 -3.33 9.48 -22.99
C ASP A 51 -4.82 9.21 -22.74
N ASP A 52 -5.65 9.38 -23.79
CA ASP A 52 -7.10 9.17 -23.69
C ASP A 52 -7.47 7.74 -23.23
N VAL A 53 -6.64 6.74 -23.57
CA VAL A 53 -6.86 5.33 -23.20
C VAL A 53 -6.67 5.14 -21.70
N THR A 54 -5.56 5.65 -21.16
CA THR A 54 -5.24 5.55 -19.74
C THR A 54 -6.15 6.46 -18.91
N ALA A 55 -6.51 7.63 -19.42
CA ALA A 55 -7.49 8.51 -18.79
C ALA A 55 -8.86 7.84 -18.64
N ASP A 56 -9.38 7.19 -19.69
CA ASP A 56 -10.64 6.44 -19.62
C ASP A 56 -10.52 5.26 -18.65
N ALA A 57 -9.44 4.48 -18.72
CA ALA A 57 -9.20 3.36 -17.81
C ALA A 57 -9.15 3.80 -16.34
N ASN A 58 -8.46 4.90 -16.04
CA ASN A 58 -8.37 5.50 -14.71
C ASN A 58 -9.74 5.99 -14.23
N ALA A 59 -10.51 6.66 -15.09
CA ALA A 59 -11.86 7.12 -14.77
C ALA A 59 -12.78 5.95 -14.41
N ARG A 60 -12.72 4.84 -15.17
CA ARG A 60 -13.47 3.62 -14.87
C ARG A 60 -13.03 2.98 -13.56
N ALA A 61 -11.73 2.85 -13.31
CA ALA A 61 -11.19 2.27 -12.09
C ALA A 61 -11.58 3.06 -10.83
N ILE A 62 -11.39 4.38 -10.85
CA ILE A 62 -11.76 5.26 -9.72
C ILE A 62 -13.27 5.27 -9.51
N THR A 63 -14.07 5.29 -10.58
CA THR A 63 -15.53 5.18 -10.47
C THR A 63 -15.93 3.88 -9.79
N ALA A 64 -15.32 2.75 -10.18
CA ALA A 64 -15.58 1.46 -9.55
C ALA A 64 -15.26 1.50 -8.05
N VAL A 65 -14.07 2.00 -7.65
CA VAL A 65 -13.68 2.15 -6.24
C VAL A 65 -14.66 3.03 -5.46
N HIS A 66 -15.02 4.20 -5.98
CA HIS A 66 -15.95 5.12 -5.32
C HIS A 66 -17.40 4.59 -5.27
N SER A 67 -17.76 3.66 -6.15
CA SER A 67 -19.10 3.05 -6.16
C SER A 67 -19.28 1.97 -5.09
N VAL A 68 -18.19 1.42 -4.52
CA VAL A 68 -18.27 0.37 -3.50
C VAL A 68 -18.97 0.88 -2.25
N ARG A 69 -19.87 0.07 -1.69
CA ARG A 69 -20.53 0.29 -0.40
C ARG A 69 -20.32 -0.97 0.46
N PRO A 70 -19.15 -1.11 1.12
CA PRO A 70 -18.85 -2.30 1.89
C PRO A 70 -19.78 -2.40 3.11
N GLN A 71 -20.31 -3.59 3.35
CA GLN A 71 -21.22 -3.90 4.46
C GLN A 71 -20.73 -5.16 5.17
N LEU A 72 -20.64 -5.12 6.50
CA LEU A 72 -20.34 -6.31 7.29
C LEU A 72 -21.58 -7.20 7.34
N THR A 73 -21.50 -8.37 6.71
CA THR A 73 -22.63 -9.32 6.64
C THR A 73 -22.49 -10.51 7.60
N ARG A 74 -21.25 -10.90 7.95
CA ARG A 74 -20.97 -12.06 8.80
C ARG A 74 -19.55 -12.03 9.39
N VAL A 75 -19.35 -12.76 10.48
CA VAL A 75 -18.03 -13.09 11.06
C VAL A 75 -17.94 -14.61 11.17
N ARG A 76 -16.91 -15.20 10.56
CA ARG A 76 -16.77 -16.66 10.42
C ARG A 76 -15.28 -17.08 10.40
N PRO A 77 -14.98 -18.34 10.72
CA PRO A 77 -13.63 -18.89 10.55
C PRO A 77 -13.14 -18.76 9.10
N ALA A 78 -11.87 -18.40 8.92
CA ALA A 78 -11.29 -18.13 7.61
C ALA A 78 -11.41 -19.33 6.66
N LYS A 79 -11.16 -20.55 7.16
CA LYS A 79 -11.28 -21.81 6.40
C LYS A 79 -12.63 -22.04 5.72
N GLU A 80 -13.69 -21.36 6.17
CA GLU A 80 -15.04 -21.53 5.63
C GLU A 80 -15.41 -20.49 4.57
N VAL A 81 -14.61 -19.42 4.41
CA VAL A 81 -14.99 -18.26 3.59
C VAL A 81 -13.87 -17.72 2.71
N VAL A 82 -12.62 -17.91 3.10
CA VAL A 82 -11.48 -17.41 2.34
C VAL A 82 -11.13 -18.45 1.26
N PRO A 83 -11.15 -18.07 -0.03
CA PRO A 83 -10.84 -19.00 -1.12
C PRO A 83 -9.43 -19.58 -0.97
N GLY A 84 -9.26 -20.87 -1.26
CA GLY A 84 -7.94 -21.48 -1.40
C GLY A 84 -7.21 -21.86 -0.09
N ILE A 85 -7.83 -21.71 1.08
CA ILE A 85 -7.18 -22.06 2.37
C ILE A 85 -7.89 -23.18 3.16
N ALA A 86 -8.96 -23.77 2.61
CA ALA A 86 -9.82 -24.72 3.33
C ALA A 86 -9.21 -26.13 3.48
N ASP A 87 -8.44 -26.57 2.49
CA ASP A 87 -8.08 -27.99 2.32
C ASP A 87 -6.65 -28.34 2.79
N GLY A 88 -5.97 -27.42 3.49
CA GLY A 88 -4.56 -27.61 3.87
C GLY A 88 -4.09 -26.73 5.03
N ARG A 89 -2.79 -26.80 5.29
CA ARG A 89 -2.10 -25.93 6.25
C ARG A 89 -1.59 -24.70 5.51
N THR A 90 -2.42 -23.68 5.44
CA THR A 90 -2.06 -22.40 4.82
C THR A 90 -2.22 -21.29 5.83
N LEU A 91 -1.17 -20.47 5.99
CA LEU A 91 -1.22 -19.23 6.75
C LEU A 91 -1.03 -18.05 5.82
N LEU A 92 -1.86 -17.03 6.02
CA LEU A 92 -1.80 -15.81 5.23
C LEU A 92 -0.98 -14.74 5.94
N HIS A 93 -0.23 -13.95 5.18
CA HIS A 93 0.57 -12.84 5.70
C HIS A 93 0.31 -11.52 4.97
N ALA A 94 0.69 -10.42 5.63
CA ALA A 94 0.63 -9.08 5.05
C ALA A 94 1.75 -8.85 4.02
N GLY A 95 1.52 -7.92 3.09
CA GLY A 95 2.51 -7.51 2.09
C GLY A 95 2.57 -8.40 0.84
N PRO A 96 3.56 -8.19 -0.05
CA PRO A 96 3.76 -9.00 -1.26
C PRO A 96 4.35 -10.37 -0.92
N PRO A 97 4.42 -11.31 -1.89
CA PRO A 97 5.05 -12.61 -1.69
C PRO A 97 6.46 -12.50 -1.11
N ILE A 98 6.73 -13.28 -0.07
CA ILE A 98 8.01 -13.28 0.63
C ILE A 98 8.35 -14.67 1.18
N GLU A 99 9.57 -15.12 0.92
CA GLU A 99 10.08 -16.37 1.49
C GLU A 99 10.30 -16.26 3.00
N TRP A 100 10.12 -17.36 3.72
CA TRP A 100 10.27 -17.45 5.17
C TRP A 100 11.60 -16.85 5.67
N GLU A 101 12.71 -17.12 4.97
CA GLU A 101 14.07 -16.67 5.31
C GLU A 101 14.23 -15.15 5.25
N ARG A 102 13.32 -14.47 4.55
CA ARG A 102 13.31 -13.01 4.39
C ARG A 102 12.27 -12.32 5.27
N MET A 103 11.38 -13.07 5.91
CA MET A 103 10.40 -12.51 6.84
C MET A 103 11.09 -11.91 8.07
N CYS A 104 10.57 -10.78 8.55
CA CYS A 104 11.06 -10.14 9.75
C CYS A 104 10.67 -10.92 11.02
N GLY A 105 11.41 -10.73 12.12
CA GLY A 105 11.16 -11.42 13.39
C GLY A 105 9.71 -11.38 13.88
N PRO A 106 9.02 -10.20 13.89
CA PRO A 106 7.62 -10.12 14.28
C PRO A 106 6.68 -10.98 13.43
N MET A 107 6.84 -10.97 12.10
CA MET A 107 6.03 -11.79 11.19
C MET A 107 6.25 -13.28 11.44
N ARG A 108 7.51 -13.69 11.63
CA ARG A 108 7.85 -15.08 11.99
C ARG A 108 7.21 -15.50 13.31
N GLY A 109 7.29 -14.65 14.33
CA GLY A 109 6.66 -14.89 15.63
C GLY A 109 5.14 -15.06 15.51
N ALA A 110 4.49 -14.26 14.68
CA ALA A 110 3.05 -14.37 14.41
C ALA A 110 2.69 -15.71 13.75
N LEU A 111 3.47 -16.16 12.76
CA LEU A 111 3.25 -17.43 12.06
C LEU A 111 3.50 -18.65 12.95
N ILE A 112 4.52 -18.59 13.82
CA ILE A 112 4.75 -19.62 14.86
C ILE A 112 3.54 -19.68 15.80
N GLY A 113 3.08 -18.52 16.29
CA GLY A 113 1.91 -18.44 17.15
C GLY A 113 0.63 -18.97 16.48
N ALA A 114 0.41 -18.63 15.21
CA ALA A 114 -0.73 -19.14 14.43
C ALA A 114 -0.65 -20.66 14.23
N THR A 115 0.55 -21.20 13.97
CA THR A 115 0.78 -22.64 13.83
C THR A 115 0.41 -23.41 15.11
N LEU A 116 0.75 -22.84 16.27
CA LEU A 116 0.37 -23.39 17.58
C LEU A 116 -1.13 -23.26 17.84
N PHE A 117 -1.72 -22.10 17.52
CA PHE A 117 -3.16 -21.85 17.69
C PHE A 117 -4.02 -22.84 16.89
N GLU A 118 -3.61 -23.14 15.65
CA GLU A 118 -4.28 -24.13 14.81
C GLU A 118 -4.01 -25.58 15.24
N GLY A 119 -3.15 -25.79 16.25
CA GLY A 119 -2.82 -27.11 16.78
C GLY A 119 -2.00 -27.97 15.82
N TRP A 120 -1.20 -27.36 14.94
CA TRP A 120 -0.38 -28.09 13.98
C TRP A 120 0.97 -28.54 14.54
N ALA A 121 1.39 -27.93 15.66
CA ALA A 121 2.59 -28.24 16.42
C ALA A 121 2.31 -28.14 17.92
N ASP A 122 3.09 -28.86 18.72
CA ASP A 122 2.94 -28.91 20.18
C ASP A 122 3.73 -27.80 20.89
N ASP A 123 4.79 -27.29 20.26
CA ASP A 123 5.68 -26.27 20.82
C ASP A 123 6.32 -25.38 19.72
N PRO A 124 6.93 -24.23 20.10
CA PRO A 124 7.50 -23.30 19.15
C PRO A 124 8.60 -23.88 18.23
N ASP A 125 9.38 -24.85 18.73
CA ASP A 125 10.47 -25.45 17.94
C ASP A 125 9.90 -26.39 16.86
N ALA A 126 8.85 -27.16 17.19
CA ALA A 126 8.11 -27.97 16.23
C ALA A 126 7.37 -27.11 15.19
N ALA A 127 6.78 -25.98 15.62
CA ALA A 127 6.15 -25.02 14.71
C ALA A 127 7.16 -24.41 13.73
N LEU A 128 8.34 -24.02 14.24
CA LEU A 128 9.44 -23.50 13.43
C LEU A 128 9.88 -24.53 12.39
N ALA A 129 10.07 -25.79 12.77
CA ALA A 129 10.46 -26.86 11.84
C ALA A 129 9.43 -27.08 10.70
N LEU A 130 8.13 -26.95 11.00
CA LEU A 130 7.08 -27.03 9.97
C LEU A 130 7.11 -25.84 8.99
N LEU A 131 7.35 -24.64 9.50
CA LEU A 131 7.45 -23.43 8.69
C LEU A 131 8.71 -23.45 7.81
N GLU A 132 9.86 -23.85 8.37
CA GLU A 132 11.14 -23.96 7.66
C GLU A 132 11.15 -25.07 6.61
N SER A 133 10.44 -26.18 6.86
CA SER A 133 10.34 -27.27 5.90
C SER A 133 9.35 -27.02 4.75
N GLY A 134 8.57 -25.93 4.82
CA GLY A 134 7.50 -25.65 3.87
C GLY A 134 6.30 -26.58 4.00
N ALA A 135 6.17 -27.31 5.12
CA ALA A 135 5.01 -28.14 5.41
C ALA A 135 3.74 -27.31 5.67
N ILE A 136 3.90 -26.01 5.89
CA ILE A 136 2.84 -25.00 5.96
C ILE A 136 3.04 -24.04 4.79
N THR A 137 2.03 -23.88 3.95
CA THR A 137 2.04 -22.90 2.86
C THR A 137 1.87 -21.50 3.44
N LEU A 138 2.72 -20.57 3.01
CA LEU A 138 2.64 -19.15 3.35
C LEU A 138 2.30 -18.38 2.09
N ASP A 139 1.23 -17.58 2.11
CA ASP A 139 0.81 -16.78 0.94
C ASP A 139 0.27 -15.40 1.37
N PRO A 140 0.41 -14.34 0.55
CA PRO A 140 -0.18 -13.04 0.87
C PRO A 140 -1.69 -13.07 0.98
N CYS A 141 -2.25 -12.32 1.93
CA CYS A 141 -3.71 -12.15 2.03
C CYS A 141 -4.35 -11.70 0.70
N HIS A 142 -3.66 -10.86 -0.08
CA HIS A 142 -4.17 -10.28 -1.33
C HIS A 142 -4.37 -11.30 -2.46
N HIS A 143 -3.75 -12.49 -2.39
CA HIS A 143 -4.02 -13.58 -3.34
C HIS A 143 -5.35 -14.30 -3.04
N HIS A 144 -5.92 -14.06 -1.86
CA HIS A 144 -7.10 -14.75 -1.33
C HIS A 144 -8.25 -13.79 -1.02
N ASP A 145 -8.33 -12.66 -1.73
CA ASP A 145 -9.34 -11.61 -1.52
C ASP A 145 -9.42 -11.09 -0.07
N ALA A 146 -8.30 -11.14 0.64
CA ALA A 146 -8.20 -10.77 2.04
C ALA A 146 -7.14 -9.68 2.28
N VAL A 147 -7.21 -9.04 3.46
CA VAL A 147 -6.19 -8.13 3.98
C VAL A 147 -5.90 -8.45 5.43
N GLY A 148 -4.63 -8.41 5.82
CA GLY A 148 -4.18 -8.64 7.19
C GLY A 148 -3.43 -7.41 7.71
N PRO A 149 -3.95 -6.67 8.71
CA PRO A 149 -3.19 -5.63 9.37
C PRO A 149 -2.13 -6.25 10.30
N MET A 150 -1.05 -5.49 10.54
CA MET A 150 -0.02 -5.83 11.54
C MET A 150 -0.41 -5.31 12.92
#